data_AF-A0A428HZ28-F1
#
_entry.id   AF-A0A428HZ28-F1
#
_cell.length_a   1.000
_cell.length_b   1.000
_cell.length_c   1.000
_cell.angle_alpha   90.00
_cell.angle_beta   90.00
_cell.angle_gamma   90.00
#
_symmetry.space_group_name_H-M   'P 1'
#
loop_
_entity.id
_entity.type
_entity.pdbx_description
1 polymer ?
#
loop_
_entity_poly.entity_id
_entity_poly.type
_entity_poly.pdbx_seq_one_letter_code
_entity_poly.pdbx_strand_id
1 'polypeptide(L)' 'MKLLYLRYEPTHSDFILDASAIKTIAPVGKYENASFMIYDENDETYEFDHIYYNGELIRVYEMTTLYKYLTDENAGGAR' A
#
# COMPACT_ATOMS: atom_id res chain seq x y z
N MET A 1 10.67 -4.62 10.00
CA MET A 1 9.25 -4.26 10.17
C MET A 1 9.00 -2.99 9.38
N LYS A 2 8.09 -3.02 8.41
CA LYS A 2 7.85 -1.90 7.50
C LYS A 2 6.43 -1.41 7.73
N LEU A 3 6.31 -0.22 8.33
CA LEU A 3 5.02 0.35 8.70
C LEU A 3 4.51 1.23 7.56
N LEU A 4 3.28 0.98 7.13
CA LEU A 4 2.58 1.76 6.12
C LEU A 4 1.59 2.68 6.79
N TYR A 5 1.57 3.94 6.37
CA TYR A 5 0.49 4.86 6.72
C TYR A 5 -0.53 4.88 5.59
N LEU A 6 -1.76 4.52 5.92
CA LEU A 6 -2.85 4.36 4.97
C LEU A 6 -3.88 5.46 5.23
N ARG A 7 -4.25 6.18 4.16
CA ARG A 7 -5.20 7.29 4.21
C ARG A 7 -6.31 7.06 3.17
N TYR A 8 -7.53 7.44 3.54
CA TYR A 8 -8.71 7.44 2.66
C TYR A 8 -9.45 8.77 2.82
N GLU A 9 -9.39 9.65 1.82
CA GLU A 9 -9.89 11.03 1.96
C GLU A 9 -11.43 11.25 2.01
N PRO A 10 -12.32 10.27 1.77
CA PRO A 10 -13.77 10.53 1.89
C PRO A 10 -14.42 10.31 3.27
N THR A 11 -14.03 9.30 4.07
CA THR A 11 -14.88 8.84 5.21
C THR A 11 -14.19 8.04 6.34
N HIS A 12 -12.90 7.72 6.29
CA HIS A 12 -12.30 6.77 7.24
C HIS A 12 -11.02 7.28 7.90
N SER A 13 -10.81 6.84 9.15
CA SER A 13 -9.66 7.17 9.98
C SER A 13 -8.35 6.68 9.36
N ASP A 14 -7.31 7.50 9.48
CA ASP A 14 -5.95 7.11 9.16
C ASP A 14 -5.49 5.96 10.08
N PHE A 15 -4.73 5.01 9.55
CA PHE A 15 -4.12 3.97 10.38
C PHE A 15 -2.78 3.46 9.84
N ILE A 16 -2.09 2.72 10.72
CA ILE A 16 -0.77 2.16 10.46
C ILE A 16 -0.91 0.64 10.30
N LEU A 17 -0.36 0.10 9.22
CA LEU A 17 -0.35 -1.34 8.94
C LEU A 17 1.08 -1.86 8.85
N ASP A 18 1.35 -3.05 9.41
CA ASP A 18 2.60 -3.76 9.16
C ASP A 18 2.55 -4.41 7.78
N ALA A 19 3.51 -4.09 6.91
CA ALA A 19 3.55 -4.61 5.56
C ALA A 19 3.70 -6.13 5.50
N SER A 20 4.27 -6.78 6.54
CA SER A 20 4.32 -8.24 6.59
C SER A 20 2.95 -8.89 6.79
N ALA A 21 1.97 -8.16 7.30
CA ALA A 21 0.60 -8.64 7.41
C ALA A 21 -0.14 -8.57 6.06
N ILE A 22 0.43 -7.99 5.02
CA ILE A 22 -0.22 -7.83 3.72
C ILE A 22 -0.08 -9.11 2.91
N LYS A 23 -1.22 -9.75 2.63
CA LYS A 23 -1.32 -10.92 1.78
C LYS A 23 -1.38 -10.54 0.31
N THR A 24 -2.20 -9.55 -0.05
CA THR A 24 -2.28 -9.03 -1.42
C THR A 24 -2.87 -7.63 -1.49
N ILE A 25 -2.59 -6.91 -2.57
CA ILE A 25 -3.15 -5.59 -2.87
C ILE A 25 -3.77 -5.61 -4.26
N ALA A 26 -5.03 -5.17 -4.37
CA ALA A 26 -5.78 -5.15 -5.62
C ALA A 26 -6.25 -3.73 -5.97
N PRO A 27 -6.04 -3.24 -7.21
CA PRO A 27 -6.64 -1.99 -7.66
C PRO A 27 -8.16 -2.16 -7.80
N VAL A 28 -8.95 -1.22 -7.25
CA VAL A 28 -10.42 -1.24 -7.33
C VAL A 28 -11.04 0.07 -7.83
N GLY A 29 -10.30 1.18 -7.80
CA GLY A 29 -10.76 2.48 -8.29
C GLY A 29 -10.59 2.70 -9.80
N LYS A 30 -11.18 3.79 -10.30
CA LYS A 30 -10.97 4.30 -11.67
C LYS A 30 -9.67 5.11 -11.72
N TYR A 31 -9.07 5.27 -12.90
CA TYR A 31 -7.78 6.00 -13.05
C TYR A 31 -7.79 7.41 -12.42
N GLU A 32 -8.94 8.10 -12.47
CA GLU A 32 -9.11 9.46 -11.90
C GLU A 32 -9.36 9.47 -10.39
N ASN A 33 -9.82 8.35 -9.80
CA ASN A 33 -10.06 8.14 -8.37
C ASN A 33 -9.48 6.78 -7.99
N ALA A 34 -8.15 6.68 -8.01
CA ALA A 34 -7.46 5.43 -7.79
C ALA A 34 -7.62 5.01 -6.33
N SER A 35 -8.39 3.95 -6.09
CA SER A 35 -8.43 3.25 -4.82
C SER A 35 -7.94 1.82 -4.98
N PHE A 36 -7.47 1.24 -3.88
CA PHE A 36 -6.95 -0.11 -3.81
C PHE A 36 -7.44 -0.78 -2.54
N MET A 37 -7.55 -2.11 -2.62
CA MET A 37 -7.88 -2.99 -1.52
C MET A 37 -6.63 -3.69 -1.03
N ILE A 38 -6.39 -3.59 0.27
CA ILE A 38 -5.43 -4.44 0.97
C ILE A 38 -6.21 -5.59 1.60
N TYR A 39 -5.73 -6.80 1.38
CA TYR A 39 -6.14 -8.00 2.07
C TYR A 39 -4.99 -8.43 2.97
N ASP A 40 -5.25 -8.53 4.27
CA ASP A 40 -4.24 -8.95 5.23
C ASP A 40 -4.25 -10.48 5.46
N GLU A 41 -3.32 -10.99 6.26
CA GLU A 41 -3.23 -12.40 6.61
C GLU A 41 -4.38 -12.90 7.51
N ASN A 42 -5.13 -11.98 8.14
CA ASN A 42 -6.29 -12.27 8.98
C ASN A 42 -7.62 -12.23 8.19
N ASP A 43 -7.54 -12.13 6.85
CA ASP A 43 -8.67 -11.93 5.94
C ASP A 43 -9.46 -10.62 6.19
N GLU A 44 -8.84 -9.64 6.85
CA GLU A 44 -9.37 -8.28 6.94
C GLU A 44 -9.10 -7.53 5.64
N THR A 45 -10.02 -6.63 5.29
CA THR A 45 -10.05 -5.94 4.00
C THR A 45 -10.18 -4.44 4.21
N TYR A 46 -9.35 -3.69 3.47
CA TYR A 46 -9.10 -2.29 3.79
C TYR A 46 -8.92 -1.42 2.53
N GLU A 47 -9.79 -0.42 2.33
CA GLU A 47 -9.82 0.43 1.12
C GLU A 47 -9.13 1.78 1.34
N PHE A 48 -8.24 2.13 0.41
CA PHE A 48 -7.46 3.36 0.47
C PHE A 48 -7.28 3.99 -0.89
N ASP A 49 -6.96 5.28 -0.88
CA ASP A 49 -6.56 6.06 -2.05
C ASP A 49 -5.08 6.46 -1.97
N HIS A 50 -4.45 6.44 -0.79
CA HIS A 50 -3.04 6.78 -0.60
C HIS A 50 -2.29 5.82 0.34
N ILE A 51 -1.06 5.45 -0.04
CA ILE A 51 -0.07 4.78 0.85
C ILE A 51 1.12 5.71 1.04
N TYR A 52 1.55 5.90 2.28
CA TYR A 52 2.77 6.64 2.61
C TYR A 52 3.79 5.76 3.32
N TYR A 53 5.08 5.99 3.03
CA TYR A 53 6.22 5.42 3.74
C TYR A 53 7.28 6.49 3.98
N ASN A 54 7.72 6.66 5.24
CA ASN A 54 8.65 7.72 5.63
C ASN A 54 8.26 9.13 5.15
N GLY A 55 6.95 9.39 5.00
CA GLY A 55 6.42 10.66 4.50
C GLY A 55 6.32 10.79 2.98
N GLU A 56 6.76 9.79 2.21
CA GLU A 56 6.66 9.78 0.74
C GLU A 56 5.43 9.00 0.26
N LEU A 57 4.72 9.57 -0.73
CA LEU A 57 3.56 8.94 -1.36
C LEU A 57 4.00 7.84 -2.33
N ILE A 58 3.49 6.63 -2.14
CA ILE A 58 3.70 5.50 -3.04
C ILE A 58 2.58 5.47 -4.08
N ARG A 59 2.95 5.52 -5.35
CA ARG A 59 2.02 5.48 -6.49
C ARG A 59 1.66 4.03 -6.85
N VAL A 60 0.62 3.53 -6.20
CA VAL A 60 0.18 2.12 -6.25
C VAL A 60 -0.35 1.64 -7.61
N TYR A 61 -0.74 2.53 -8.52
CA TYR A 61 -1.17 2.14 -9.88
C TYR A 61 -0.01 1.54 -10.70
N GLU A 62 1.23 1.76 -10.28
CA GLU A 62 2.39 1.04 -10.78
C GLU A 62 2.61 -0.19 -9.89
N MET A 63 1.94 -1.31 -10.21
CA MET A 63 2.06 -2.57 -9.47
C MET A 63 3.52 -3.02 -9.28
N THR A 64 4.40 -2.69 -10.24
CA THR A 64 5.85 -2.91 -10.13
C THR A 64 6.50 -2.07 -9.03
N THR A 65 6.08 -0.81 -8.87
CA THR A 65 6.57 0.10 -7.82
C THR A 65 6.10 -0.38 -6.44
N LEU A 66 4.85 -0.82 -6.34
CA LEU A 66 4.29 -1.40 -5.11
C LEU A 66 4.94 -2.75 -4.76
N TYR A 67 5.12 -3.64 -5.74
CA TYR A 67 5.76 -4.94 -5.53
C TYR A 67 7.21 -4.77 -5.07
N LYS A 68 8.03 -3.98 -5.79
CA LYS A 68 9.42 -3.67 -5.38
C LYS A 68 9.49 -3.09 -3.98
N TYR A 69 8.48 -2.31 -3.60
CA TYR A 69 8.38 -1.73 -2.28
C TYR A 69 8.03 -2.78 -1.21
N LEU A 70 7.05 -3.66 -1.44
CA LEU A 70 6.64 -4.66 -0.45
C LEU A 70 7.66 -5.79 -0.28
N THR A 71 8.34 -6.18 -1.35
CA THR A 71 9.27 -7.32 -1.34
C THR A 71 10.71 -6.94 -1.05
N ASP A 72 11.00 -5.67 -0.80
CA ASP A 72 12.37 -5.14 -0.65
C ASP A 72 13.29 -5.60 -1.81
N GLU A 73 12.76 -5.80 -3.02
CA GLU A 73 13.55 -6.13 -4.23
C GLU A 73 14.50 -4.99 -4.68
N ASN A 74 14.62 -3.92 -3.88
CA ASN A 74 15.68 -2.91 -3.96
C ASN A 74 16.45 -2.71 -2.63
N ALA A 75 16.37 -3.61 -1.66
CA ALA A 75 17.24 -3.61 -0.47
C ALA A 75 18.57 -4.37 -0.67
N GLY A 76 19.01 -4.57 -1.91
CA GLY A 76 20.34 -5.09 -2.20
C GLY A 76 20.61 -5.32 -3.68
N GLY A 77 21.19 -4.32 -4.37
CA GLY A 77 21.49 -4.49 -5.79
C GLY A 77 22.24 -3.36 -6.52
N ALA A 78 23.33 -2.86 -5.92
CA ALA A 78 24.49 -2.21 -6.58
C ALA A 78 24.43 -0.73 -7.03
N ARG A 79 25.29 0.03 -6.34
CA ARG A 79 26.08 1.23 -6.71
C ARG A 79 25.46 2.61 -6.53
#